data_AF-A0A5B9QN94-F1
#
_entry.id   AF-A0A5B9QN94-F1
#
_cell.length_a   1.000
_cell.length_b   1.000
_cell.length_c   1.000
_cell.angle_alpha   90.00
_cell.angle_beta   90.00
_cell.angle_gamma   90.00
#
_symmetry.space_group_name_H-M   'P 1'
#
loop_
_entity.id
_entity.type
_entity.pdbx_description
1 polymer ?
#
loop_
_entity_poly.entity_id
_entity_poly.type
_entity_poly.pdbx_seq_one_letter_code
_entity_poly.pdbx_strand_id
1 'polypeptide(L)'
;MRKTMKRTIPLACLAAATLTSLANGPQATAGEWWDNLKHEMHVVYHRNNAWPQPFAELSAAQTRAPFEVMKQKGWLLHNTIGHELFRDGDGALTAAGRNRVHWIATQAPANHRVVHVLRGASEAETEARVEAVRVALNHMYISGPQPPVYITEIQPATSPGMRASQISRAAMTNMPAPKLPASNSSTGGDGS
;
A
#
# COMPACT_ATOMS: atom_id res chain seq x y z
N MET A 1 32.40 -12.73 93.06
CA MET A 1 33.49 -13.03 92.10
C MET A 1 33.17 -12.36 90.76
N ARG A 2 34.11 -11.54 90.25
CA ARG A 2 34.00 -10.86 88.95
C ARG A 2 34.25 -11.85 87.81
N LYS A 3 33.47 -11.77 86.73
CA LYS A 3 34.05 -11.50 85.39
C LYS A 3 32.98 -11.06 84.39
N THR A 4 33.23 -9.91 83.78
CA THR A 4 32.63 -9.37 82.57
C THR A 4 33.48 -9.74 81.35
N MET A 5 32.85 -9.95 80.18
CA MET A 5 33.39 -9.69 78.82
C MET A 5 32.22 -9.91 77.84
N LYS A 6 31.57 -8.90 77.25
CA LYS A 6 31.96 -7.97 76.16
C LYS A 6 32.29 -8.64 74.81
N ARG A 7 31.27 -8.64 73.95
CA ARG A 7 31.15 -8.50 72.48
C ARG A 7 32.42 -8.40 71.61
N THR A 8 32.41 -9.09 70.45
CA THR A 8 32.58 -8.64 69.02
C THR A 8 32.91 -9.88 68.12
N ILE A 9 32.06 -10.33 67.16
CA ILE A 9 31.92 -10.02 65.69
C ILE A 9 33.20 -10.40 64.86
N PRO A 10 33.22 -10.86 63.55
CA PRO A 10 32.20 -11.19 62.51
C PRO A 10 32.47 -12.47 61.61
N LEU A 11 31.57 -12.69 60.61
CA LEU A 11 31.85 -13.11 59.21
C LEU A 11 32.35 -14.55 58.89
N ALA A 12 31.40 -15.46 58.65
CA ALA A 12 31.44 -16.56 57.67
C ALA A 12 30.13 -17.35 57.90
N CYS A 13 29.09 -17.30 57.08
CA CYS A 13 29.05 -17.87 55.75
C CYS A 13 27.81 -17.32 55.03
N LEU A 14 28.00 -16.19 54.36
CA LEU A 14 27.14 -15.71 53.27
C LEU A 14 27.41 -16.54 51.98
N ALA A 15 27.60 -17.86 52.15
CA ALA A 15 28.11 -18.78 51.13
C ALA A 15 27.32 -20.11 51.06
N ALA A 16 26.22 -20.24 51.81
CA ALA A 16 25.37 -21.44 51.78
C ALA A 16 24.01 -21.21 51.08
N ALA A 17 23.79 -20.03 50.51
CA ALA A 17 22.55 -19.68 49.79
C ALA A 17 22.80 -19.25 48.32
N THR A 18 23.93 -19.66 47.74
CA THR A 18 24.32 -19.34 46.35
C THR A 18 24.73 -20.58 45.55
N LEU A 19 24.14 -21.75 45.82
CA LEU A 19 24.49 -23.01 45.13
C LEU A 19 23.29 -23.91 44.79
N THR A 20 22.12 -23.32 44.54
CA THR A 20 20.93 -24.07 44.06
C THR A 20 20.20 -23.37 42.91
N SER A 21 20.91 -22.68 42.01
CA SER A 21 20.31 -22.05 40.82
C SER A 21 21.00 -22.35 39.48
N LEU A 22 21.77 -23.43 39.36
CA LEU A 22 22.40 -23.83 38.09
C LEU A 22 22.31 -25.35 37.86
N ALA A 23 21.11 -25.87 37.58
CA ALA A 23 20.99 -27.24 37.06
C ALA A 23 19.74 -27.55 36.22
N ASN A 24 18.88 -26.58 35.90
CA ASN A 24 17.72 -26.81 35.03
C ASN A 24 17.87 -26.10 33.68
N GLY A 25 19.05 -26.21 33.07
CA GLY A 25 19.16 -26.12 31.62
C GLY A 25 18.91 -27.51 31.03
N PRO A 26 18.31 -27.65 29.83
CA PRO A 26 18.09 -28.96 29.23
C PRO A 26 19.43 -29.69 29.08
N GLN A 27 19.62 -30.76 29.85
CA GLN A 27 20.75 -31.67 29.67
C GLN A 27 20.51 -32.47 28.40
N ALA A 28 20.92 -31.94 27.25
CA ALA A 28 20.97 -32.73 26.03
C ALA A 28 21.90 -33.93 26.29
N THR A 29 21.35 -35.14 26.25
CA THR A 29 22.19 -36.35 26.32
C THR A 29 23.07 -36.40 25.07
N ALA A 30 24.28 -36.94 25.16
CA ALA A 30 25.21 -36.96 24.03
C ALA A 30 24.64 -37.64 22.76
N GLY A 31 23.68 -38.57 22.94
CA GLY A 31 22.92 -39.18 21.85
C GLY A 31 21.97 -38.21 21.15
N GLU A 32 21.16 -37.46 21.91
CA GLU A 32 20.27 -36.43 21.36
C GLU A 32 21.05 -35.33 20.63
N TRP A 33 22.23 -34.94 21.13
CA TRP A 33 23.09 -33.99 20.44
C TRP A 33 23.58 -34.52 19.08
N TRP A 34 24.00 -35.78 19.03
CA TRP A 34 24.52 -36.39 17.80
C TRP A 34 23.43 -36.60 16.75
N ASP A 35 22.23 -36.98 17.17
CA ASP A 35 21.10 -37.14 16.27
C ASP A 35 20.60 -35.80 15.72
N ASN A 36 20.57 -34.75 16.56
CA ASN A 36 20.30 -33.38 16.11
C ASN A 36 21.36 -32.88 15.13
N LEU A 37 22.65 -33.14 15.39
CA LEU A 37 23.73 -32.74 14.50
C LEU A 37 23.61 -33.42 13.13
N LYS A 38 23.35 -34.73 13.08
CA LYS A 38 23.14 -35.46 11.82
C LYS A 38 21.93 -34.92 11.07
N HIS A 39 20.85 -34.64 11.77
CA HIS A 39 19.64 -34.07 11.19
C HIS A 39 19.94 -32.72 10.54
N GLU A 40 20.56 -31.80 11.28
CA GLU A 40 20.95 -30.47 10.78
C GLU A 40 21.89 -30.57 9.57
N MET A 41 22.91 -31.42 9.62
CA MET A 41 23.83 -31.63 8.50
C MET A 41 23.12 -32.19 7.25
N HIS A 42 22.20 -33.13 7.44
CA HIS A 42 21.41 -33.70 6.34
C HIS A 42 20.47 -32.65 5.72
N VAL A 43 19.82 -31.82 6.55
CA VAL A 43 18.97 -30.71 6.09
C VAL A 43 19.81 -29.68 5.31
N VAL A 44 20.97 -29.29 5.82
CA VAL A 44 21.86 -28.32 5.15
C VAL A 44 22.39 -28.88 3.83
N TYR A 45 22.75 -30.17 3.76
CA TYR A 45 23.20 -30.81 2.52
C TYR A 45 22.13 -30.75 1.42
N HIS A 46 20.88 -31.17 1.73
CA HIS A 46 19.79 -31.11 0.76
C HIS A 46 19.41 -29.67 0.41
N ARG A 47 19.48 -28.73 1.36
CA ARG A 47 19.23 -27.31 1.12
C ARG A 47 20.27 -26.68 0.18
N ASN A 48 21.55 -27.03 0.33
CA ASN A 48 22.61 -26.56 -0.56
C ASN A 48 22.45 -27.14 -1.97
N ASN A 49 22.06 -28.41 -2.09
CA ASN A 49 21.79 -29.04 -3.39
C ASN A 49 20.53 -28.48 -4.07
N ALA A 50 19.54 -28.03 -3.30
CA ALA A 50 18.34 -27.38 -3.82
C ALA A 50 18.55 -25.90 -4.17
N TRP A 51 19.71 -25.32 -3.88
CA TRP A 51 20.03 -23.95 -4.25
C TRP A 51 20.08 -23.83 -5.79
N PRO A 52 19.43 -22.83 -6.42
CA PRO A 52 18.79 -21.65 -5.82
C PRO A 52 17.25 -21.69 -5.72
N GLN A 53 16.58 -22.72 -6.23
CA GLN A 53 15.15 -22.65 -6.57
C GLN A 53 14.17 -22.28 -5.44
N PRO A 54 14.28 -22.77 -4.18
CA PRO A 54 13.31 -22.39 -3.14
C PRO A 54 13.46 -20.94 -2.69
N PHE A 55 14.66 -20.35 -2.80
CA PHE A 55 14.92 -18.97 -2.40
C PHE A 55 14.65 -18.00 -3.54
N ALA A 56 14.95 -18.38 -4.79
CA ALA A 56 14.72 -17.54 -5.96
C ALA A 56 13.23 -17.24 -6.16
N GLU A 57 12.36 -18.25 -6.03
CA GLU A 57 10.92 -18.08 -6.17
C GLU A 57 10.34 -17.24 -5.03
N LEU A 58 10.78 -17.50 -3.79
CA LEU A 58 10.36 -16.73 -2.63
C LEU A 58 10.79 -15.26 -2.74
N SER A 59 12.04 -14.99 -3.10
CA SER A 59 12.53 -13.62 -3.31
C SER A 59 11.81 -12.94 -4.47
N ALA A 60 11.50 -13.65 -5.56
CA ALA A 60 10.72 -13.10 -6.65
C ALA A 60 9.28 -12.77 -6.23
N ALA A 61 8.63 -13.65 -5.45
CA ALA A 61 7.30 -13.41 -4.90
C ALA A 61 7.29 -12.21 -3.95
N GLN A 62 8.27 -12.12 -3.03
CA GLN A 62 8.43 -10.99 -2.11
C GLN A 62 8.65 -9.67 -2.87
N THR A 63 9.40 -9.71 -3.98
CA THR A 63 9.61 -8.52 -4.82
C THR A 63 8.33 -8.10 -5.55
N ARG A 64 7.51 -9.04 -6.01
CA ARG A 64 6.27 -8.76 -6.75
C ARG A 64 5.09 -8.35 -5.85
N ALA A 65 5.00 -8.93 -4.65
CA ALA A 65 3.92 -8.71 -3.71
C ALA A 65 3.56 -7.22 -3.46
N PRO A 66 4.50 -6.30 -3.20
CA PRO A 66 4.15 -4.90 -2.98
C PRO A 66 3.56 -4.24 -4.23
N PHE A 67 3.99 -4.61 -5.43
CA PHE A 67 3.44 -4.05 -6.68
C PHE A 67 2.00 -4.48 -6.93
N GLU A 68 1.64 -5.70 -6.55
CA GLU A 68 0.27 -6.17 -6.61
C GLU A 68 -0.65 -5.37 -5.68
N VAL A 69 -0.19 -5.09 -4.45
CA VAL A 69 -0.92 -4.22 -3.51
C VAL A 69 -1.03 -2.80 -4.06
N MET A 70 0.06 -2.23 -4.58
CA MET A 70 0.06 -0.89 -5.18
C MET A 70 -0.91 -0.80 -6.37
N LYS A 71 -0.96 -1.83 -7.22
CA LYS A 71 -1.91 -1.91 -8.35
C LYS A 71 -3.35 -1.90 -7.86
N GLN A 72 -3.68 -2.70 -6.86
CA GLN A 72 -5.03 -2.75 -6.29
C GLN A 72 -5.43 -1.41 -5.66
N LYS A 73 -4.52 -0.78 -4.89
CA LYS A 73 -4.77 0.54 -4.30
C LYS A 73 -4.88 1.64 -5.35
N GLY A 74 -4.08 1.57 -6.43
CA GLY A 74 -4.17 2.47 -7.57
C GLY A 74 -5.55 2.40 -8.24
N TRP A 75 -6.06 1.19 -8.47
CA TRP A 75 -7.42 1.01 -8.98
C TRP A 75 -8.49 1.52 -8.03
N LEU A 76 -8.36 1.25 -6.73
CA LEU A 76 -9.28 1.78 -5.71
C LEU A 76 -9.34 3.31 -5.79
N LEU A 77 -8.18 3.98 -5.73
CA LEU A 77 -8.10 5.45 -5.80
C LEU A 77 -8.65 6.00 -7.10
N HIS A 78 -8.36 5.34 -8.23
CA HIS A 78 -8.87 5.75 -9.54
C HIS A 78 -10.39 5.60 -9.61
N ASN A 79 -10.95 4.54 -9.05
CA ASN A 79 -12.38 4.29 -9.09
C ASN A 79 -13.17 4.94 -7.94
N THR A 80 -12.49 5.74 -7.10
CA THR A 80 -13.15 6.57 -6.09
C THR A 80 -13.76 7.81 -6.73
N ILE A 81 -15.04 8.02 -6.43
CA ILE A 81 -15.79 9.23 -6.75
C ILE A 81 -15.64 10.18 -5.55
N GLY A 82 -14.84 11.23 -5.74
CA GLY A 82 -14.58 12.26 -4.74
C GLY A 82 -15.72 13.27 -4.59
N HIS A 83 -15.55 14.18 -3.63
CA HIS A 83 -16.52 15.24 -3.31
C HIS A 83 -16.81 16.14 -4.51
N GLU A 84 -15.79 16.47 -5.30
CA GLU A 84 -15.85 17.35 -6.48
C GLU A 84 -16.73 16.82 -7.62
N LEU A 85 -17.06 15.53 -7.60
CA LEU A 85 -17.94 14.91 -8.59
C LEU A 85 -19.41 14.92 -8.14
N PHE A 86 -19.68 15.35 -6.91
CA PHE A 86 -21.00 15.58 -6.38
C PHE A 86 -21.31 17.08 -6.33
N ARG A 87 -22.60 17.42 -6.39
CA ARG A 87 -23.08 18.78 -6.16
C ARG A 87 -23.19 19.01 -4.65
N ASP A 88 -22.68 20.15 -4.19
CA ASP A 88 -22.79 20.58 -2.81
C ASP A 88 -24.26 20.70 -2.38
N GLY A 89 -24.57 20.28 -1.15
CA GLY A 89 -25.92 20.32 -0.56
C GLY A 89 -26.77 19.07 -0.86
N ASP A 90 -26.91 18.69 -2.12
CA ASP A 90 -27.88 17.64 -2.51
C ASP A 90 -27.28 16.24 -2.70
N GLY A 91 -25.95 16.12 -2.75
CA GLY A 91 -25.27 14.83 -2.98
C GLY A 91 -25.50 14.22 -4.37
N ALA A 92 -26.16 14.94 -5.28
CA ALA A 92 -26.41 14.50 -6.65
C ALA A 92 -25.12 14.49 -7.49
N LEU A 93 -25.00 13.53 -8.42
CA LEU A 93 -23.85 13.46 -9.33
C LEU A 93 -23.85 14.62 -10.33
N THR A 94 -22.69 15.26 -10.48
CA THR A 94 -22.43 16.21 -11.56
C THR A 94 -22.33 15.51 -12.92
N ALA A 95 -22.34 16.27 -14.02
CA ALA A 95 -22.11 15.69 -15.35
C ALA A 95 -20.76 14.96 -15.45
N ALA A 96 -19.71 15.50 -14.84
CA ALA A 96 -18.40 14.86 -14.76
C ALA A 96 -18.45 13.57 -13.93
N GLY A 97 -19.17 13.58 -12.80
CA GLY A 97 -19.38 12.39 -11.98
C GLY A 97 -20.09 11.26 -12.72
N ARG A 98 -21.16 11.57 -13.46
CA ARG A 98 -21.86 10.57 -14.30
C ARG A 98 -20.95 9.98 -15.38
N ASN A 99 -20.16 10.82 -16.04
CA ASN A 99 -19.19 10.36 -17.05
C ASN A 99 -18.12 9.45 -16.42
N ARG A 100 -17.70 9.75 -15.18
CA ARG A 100 -16.74 8.91 -14.45
C ARG A 100 -17.32 7.55 -14.12
N VAL A 101 -18.55 7.50 -13.60
CA VAL A 101 -19.28 6.24 -13.34
C VAL A 101 -19.45 5.45 -14.63
N HIS A 102 -19.81 6.11 -15.73
CA HIS A 102 -19.94 5.46 -17.05
C HIS A 102 -18.61 4.84 -17.54
N TRP A 103 -17.51 5.57 -17.39
CA TRP A 103 -16.19 5.05 -17.75
C TRP A 103 -15.82 3.82 -16.91
N ILE A 104 -16.06 3.85 -15.59
CA ILE A 104 -15.77 2.70 -14.71
C ILE A 104 -16.63 1.50 -15.11
N ALA A 105 -17.92 1.71 -15.40
CA ALA A 105 -18.83 0.63 -15.75
C ALA A 105 -18.52 -0.03 -17.11
N THR A 106 -18.02 0.74 -18.08
CA THR A 106 -17.84 0.26 -19.46
C THR A 106 -16.38 -0.03 -19.83
N GLN A 107 -15.45 0.84 -19.46
CA GLN A 107 -14.06 0.80 -19.91
C GLN A 107 -13.11 0.12 -18.92
N ALA A 108 -13.45 0.11 -17.62
CA ALA A 108 -12.56 -0.53 -16.65
C ALA A 108 -12.50 -2.06 -16.90
N PRO A 109 -11.34 -2.71 -16.66
CA PRO A 109 -11.21 -4.15 -16.73
C PRO A 109 -12.21 -4.86 -15.83
N ALA A 110 -12.77 -6.00 -16.27
CA ALA A 110 -13.87 -6.68 -15.57
C ALA A 110 -13.57 -7.00 -14.08
N ASN A 111 -12.33 -7.34 -13.76
CA ASN A 111 -11.86 -7.62 -12.40
C ASN A 111 -11.68 -6.37 -11.50
N HIS A 112 -11.76 -5.17 -12.10
CA HIS A 112 -11.62 -3.88 -11.42
C HIS A 112 -12.83 -2.96 -11.62
N ARG A 113 -13.96 -3.47 -12.15
CA ARG A 113 -15.22 -2.72 -12.27
C ARG A 113 -15.91 -2.62 -10.92
N VAL A 114 -15.40 -1.74 -10.07
CA VAL A 114 -15.94 -1.45 -8.74
C VAL A 114 -15.99 0.06 -8.59
N VAL A 115 -17.11 0.60 -8.11
CA VAL A 115 -17.24 2.04 -7.85
C VAL A 115 -17.09 2.28 -6.35
N HIS A 116 -16.18 3.17 -5.98
CA HIS A 116 -16.00 3.59 -4.60
C HIS A 116 -16.56 5.00 -4.42
N VAL A 117 -17.38 5.22 -3.39
CA VAL A 117 -17.97 6.52 -3.08
C VAL A 117 -17.31 7.06 -1.83
N LEU A 118 -16.78 8.28 -1.92
CA LEU A 118 -16.21 8.94 -0.75
C LEU A 118 -17.32 9.32 0.24
N ARG A 119 -17.13 8.93 1.51
CA ARG A 119 -18.02 9.30 2.62
C ARG A 119 -18.23 10.82 2.68
N GLY A 120 -19.48 11.25 2.83
CA GLY A 120 -19.86 12.65 3.01
C GLY A 120 -19.61 13.16 4.43
N ALA A 121 -19.98 14.41 4.69
CA ALA A 121 -19.91 15.00 6.04
C ALA A 121 -20.98 14.42 6.98
N SER A 122 -22.07 13.88 6.43
CA SER A 122 -23.13 13.19 7.18
C SER A 122 -23.48 11.84 6.56
N GLU A 123 -24.15 11.00 7.34
CA GLU A 123 -24.67 9.71 6.88
C GLU A 123 -25.75 9.89 5.80
N ALA A 124 -26.67 10.84 6.00
CA ALA A 124 -27.70 11.19 5.03
C ALA A 124 -27.10 11.62 3.68
N GLU A 125 -26.04 12.43 3.70
CA GLU A 125 -25.33 12.82 2.49
C GLU A 125 -24.63 11.62 1.83
N THR A 126 -24.04 10.72 2.62
CA THR A 126 -23.37 9.53 2.12
C THR A 126 -24.37 8.59 1.43
N GLU A 127 -25.54 8.39 2.03
CA GLU A 127 -26.62 7.58 1.45
C GLU A 127 -27.13 8.21 0.15
N ALA A 128 -27.37 9.52 0.13
CA ALA A 128 -27.78 10.24 -1.07
C ALA A 128 -26.76 10.09 -2.22
N ARG A 129 -25.45 10.14 -1.92
CA ARG A 129 -24.38 9.92 -2.92
C ARG A 129 -24.37 8.49 -3.46
N VAL A 130 -24.51 7.50 -2.58
CA VAL A 130 -24.56 6.09 -2.97
C VAL A 130 -25.78 5.82 -3.84
N GLU A 131 -26.94 6.35 -3.48
CA GLU A 131 -28.16 6.23 -4.28
C GLU A 131 -28.03 6.95 -5.63
N ALA A 132 -27.46 8.16 -5.66
CA ALA A 132 -27.20 8.85 -6.93
C ALA A 132 -26.33 8.03 -7.89
N VAL A 133 -25.32 7.32 -7.36
CA VAL A 133 -24.46 6.42 -8.16
C VAL A 133 -25.23 5.17 -8.61
N ARG A 134 -26.02 4.55 -7.75
CA ARG A 134 -26.85 3.39 -8.10
C ARG A 134 -27.86 3.72 -9.19
N VAL A 135 -28.55 4.84 -9.05
CA VAL A 135 -29.48 5.37 -10.06
C VAL A 135 -28.73 5.60 -11.38
N ALA A 136 -27.57 6.24 -11.34
CA ALA A 136 -26.77 6.46 -12.55
C ALA A 136 -26.39 5.14 -13.23
N LEU A 137 -25.97 4.11 -12.48
CA LEU A 137 -25.65 2.79 -13.03
C LEU A 137 -26.87 2.09 -13.63
N ASN A 138 -28.05 2.21 -13.02
CA ASN A 138 -29.29 1.60 -13.51
C ASN A 138 -29.74 2.19 -14.86
N HIS A 139 -29.39 3.45 -15.13
CA HIS A 139 -29.69 4.10 -16.40
C HIS A 139 -28.68 3.78 -17.51
N MET A 140 -27.59 3.07 -17.21
CA MET A 140 -26.56 2.73 -18.19
C MET A 140 -26.75 1.32 -18.74
N TYR A 141 -26.61 1.18 -20.06
CA TYR A 141 -26.50 -0.14 -20.68
C TYR A 141 -25.11 -0.71 -20.44
N ILE A 142 -24.99 -1.58 -19.43
CA ILE A 142 -23.74 -2.22 -19.03
C ILE A 142 -23.70 -3.63 -19.62
N SER A 143 -22.59 -3.97 -20.30
CA SER A 143 -22.34 -5.34 -20.73
C SER A 143 -21.74 -6.15 -19.58
N GLY A 144 -22.57 -6.98 -18.95
CA GLY A 144 -22.19 -7.87 -17.84
C GLY A 144 -22.86 -7.53 -16.51
N PRO A 145 -22.37 -8.08 -15.39
CA PRO A 145 -22.93 -7.77 -14.06
C PRO A 145 -22.71 -6.30 -13.72
N GLN A 146 -23.67 -5.71 -13.02
CA GLN A 146 -23.59 -4.32 -12.56
C GLN A 146 -22.43 -4.17 -11.56
N PRO A 147 -21.58 -3.14 -11.70
CA PRO A 147 -20.49 -2.88 -10.78
C PRO A 147 -21.01 -2.69 -9.34
N PRO A 148 -20.41 -3.35 -8.33
CA PRO A 148 -20.75 -3.09 -6.94
C PRO A 148 -20.30 -1.68 -6.53
N VAL A 149 -21.06 -1.08 -5.61
CA VAL A 149 -20.81 0.24 -5.04
C VAL A 149 -20.41 0.08 -3.58
N TYR A 150 -19.23 0.59 -3.20
CA TYR A 150 -18.73 0.57 -1.82
C TYR A 150 -18.45 1.98 -1.32
N ILE A 151 -18.54 2.17 -0.01
CA ILE A 151 -18.16 3.43 0.64
C ILE A 151 -16.67 3.36 1.00
N THR A 152 -15.96 4.47 0.83
CA THR A 152 -14.56 4.61 1.24
C THR A 152 -14.35 5.94 1.96
N GLU A 153 -13.37 5.96 2.85
CA GLU A 153 -12.89 7.18 3.55
C GLU A 153 -11.60 7.70 2.94
N ILE A 154 -11.00 6.94 2.00
CA ILE A 154 -9.74 7.30 1.37
C ILE A 154 -10.03 8.30 0.26
N GLN A 155 -9.74 9.57 0.54
CA GLN A 155 -9.78 10.63 -0.46
C GLN A 155 -8.70 10.37 -1.53
N PRO A 156 -9.05 10.37 -2.83
CA PRO A 156 -8.04 10.36 -3.87
C PRO A 156 -7.19 11.63 -3.80
N ALA A 157 -5.89 11.49 -4.02
CA ALA A 157 -4.97 12.62 -4.12
C ALA A 157 -5.16 13.35 -5.46
N THR A 158 -6.35 13.91 -5.67
CA THR A 158 -6.70 14.67 -6.87
C THR A 158 -6.66 16.16 -6.56
N SER A 159 -6.16 16.94 -7.53
CA SER A 159 -6.33 18.38 -7.48
C SER A 159 -7.77 18.73 -7.88
N PRO A 160 -8.40 19.74 -7.25
CA PRO A 160 -9.70 20.22 -7.68
C PRO A 160 -9.69 20.59 -9.17
N GLY A 161 -10.72 20.18 -9.92
CA GLY A 161 -10.82 20.45 -11.36
C GLY A 161 -10.76 21.95 -11.71
N MET A 162 -11.24 22.81 -10.81
CA MET A 162 -11.11 24.26 -10.91
C MET A 162 -9.64 24.72 -10.94
N ARG A 163 -8.79 24.15 -10.08
CA ARG A 163 -7.36 24.46 -10.07
C ARG A 163 -6.69 24.01 -11.36
N ALA A 164 -7.00 22.81 -11.84
CA ALA A 164 -6.47 22.29 -13.10
C ALA A 164 -6.88 23.17 -14.30
N SER A 165 -8.14 23.62 -14.32
CA SER A 165 -8.67 24.52 -15.35
C SER A 165 -8.00 25.89 -15.32
N GLN A 166 -7.80 26.45 -14.11
CA GLN A 166 -7.08 27.72 -13.94
C GLN A 166 -5.64 27.63 -14.41
N ILE A 167 -4.92 26.57 -14.05
CA ILE A 167 -3.53 26.35 -14.48
C ILE A 167 -3.46 26.20 -16.00
N SER A 168 -4.36 25.41 -16.60
CA SER A 168 -4.39 25.19 -18.06
C SER A 168 -4.68 26.49 -18.80
N ARG A 169 -5.65 27.27 -18.32
CA ARG A 169 -5.98 28.59 -18.89
C ARG A 169 -4.82 29.56 -18.73
N ALA A 170 -4.20 29.63 -17.55
CA ALA A 170 -3.04 30.49 -17.30
C ALA A 170 -1.84 30.10 -18.19
N ALA A 171 -1.61 28.81 -18.40
CA ALA A 171 -0.56 28.31 -19.29
C ALA A 171 -0.82 28.74 -20.74
N MET A 172 -2.05 28.60 -21.24
CA MET A 172 -2.41 29.03 -22.60
C MET A 172 -2.29 30.54 -22.79
N THR A 173 -2.74 31.34 -21.81
CA THR A 173 -2.66 32.81 -21.89
C THR A 173 -1.22 33.31 -21.88
N ASN A 174 -0.32 32.64 -21.15
CA ASN A 174 1.06 33.07 -20.99
C ASN A 174 2.05 32.36 -21.92
N MET A 175 1.58 31.50 -22.84
CA MET A 175 2.46 30.73 -23.71
C MET A 175 3.05 31.65 -24.81
N PRO A 176 4.38 31.74 -24.95
CA PRO A 176 4.99 32.52 -26.02
C PRO A 176 4.68 31.90 -27.39
N ALA A 177 4.56 32.74 -28.42
CA ALA A 177 4.26 32.28 -29.77
C ALA A 177 5.31 31.25 -30.26
N PRO A 178 4.89 30.12 -30.86
CA PRO A 178 5.82 29.09 -31.34
C PRO A 178 6.71 29.67 -32.45
N LYS A 179 8.03 29.50 -32.31
CA LYS A 179 9.03 29.89 -33.31
C LYS A 179 9.51 28.64 -34.05
N LEU A 180 9.53 28.69 -35.38
CA LEU A 180 10.18 27.66 -36.18
C LEU A 180 11.70 27.83 -36.10
N PRO A 181 12.49 26.74 -35.97
CA PRO A 181 13.94 26.82 -36.14
C PRO A 181 14.23 27.26 -37.58
N ALA A 182 15.15 28.21 -37.76
CA ALA A 182 15.54 28.67 -39.09
C ALA A 182 16.12 27.50 -39.89
N SER A 183 15.48 27.16 -41.01
CA SER A 183 16.02 26.18 -41.95
C SER A 183 17.26 26.77 -42.62
N ASN A 184 18.44 26.30 -42.24
CA ASN A 184 19.69 26.61 -42.94
C ASN A 184 19.71 25.84 -44.27
N SER A 185 18.95 26.30 -45.26
CA SER A 185 19.18 25.97 -46.66
C SER A 185 20.16 26.99 -47.22
N SER A 186 21.45 26.82 -46.88
CA SER A 186 22.52 27.56 -47.53
C SER A 186 22.60 27.11 -48.99
N THR A 187 21.95 27.89 -49.84
CA THR A 187 22.16 27.92 -51.28
C THR A 187 23.65 28.17 -51.52
N GLY A 188 24.35 27.15 -52.03
CA GLY A 188 25.70 27.32 -52.58
C GLY A 188 25.62 27.96 -53.96
N GLY A 189 26.43 29.00 -54.19
CA GLY A 189 26.66 29.57 -55.51
C GLY A 189 27.06 31.04 -55.48
N ASP A 190 28.38 31.29 -55.52
CA ASP A 190 29.13 32.40 -56.18
C ASP A 190 30.43 32.70 -55.41
N GLY A 191 31.62 32.88 -55.98
CA GLY A 191 32.12 32.93 -57.36
C GLY A 191 33.47 32.17 -57.47
N SER A 192 33.98 31.83 -58.65
CA SER A 192 34.67 32.72 -59.61
C SER A 192 35.73 33.60 -58.97
#